data_AF-Q5P4M5-F1
#
_entry.id   AF-Q5P4M5-F1
#
_cell.length_a   1.000
_cell.length_b   1.000
_cell.length_c   1.000
_cell.angle_alpha   90.00
_cell.angle_beta   90.00
_cell.angle_gamma   90.00
#
_symmetry.space_group_name_H-M   'P 1'
#
loop_
_entity.id
_entity.type
_entity.pdbx_description
1 polymer ?
#
loop_
_entity_poly.entity_id
_entity_poly.type
_entity_poly.pdbx_seq_one_letter_code
_entity_poly.pdbx_strand_id
1 'polypeptide(L)'
;MHRIAIFLRNTGSTNKFRRTVLGTLRSDMVDEALLCSGFFQDDAKYSTGADFDLIAHRSCAPLKLTTLGLYSYSWKAQYSSFFSQIQEKNACACFTAVKKRIPSMGWHAKVFLAKAAGQPVVGIIGSSNVTRRAFGELKDFNYECDVVVWDENIPDIDTVVNAAIGDLGDVSDVIFTYYDDNHIANKQPLQNRLLSLEAEIMSKAIDA
;
A
#
# COMPACT_ATOMS: atom_id res chain seq x y z
N MET A 1 0.46 -7.73 -18.70
CA MET A 1 -0.98 -7.41 -18.82
C MET A 1 -1.43 -7.07 -17.43
N HIS A 2 -2.41 -6.18 -17.26
CA HIS A 2 -2.81 -5.77 -15.93
C HIS A 2 -3.76 -6.81 -15.31
N ARG A 3 -3.33 -7.43 -14.22
CA ARG A 3 -4.11 -8.42 -13.48
C ARG A 3 -4.75 -7.76 -12.26
N ILE A 4 -5.92 -8.27 -11.89
CA ILE A 4 -6.74 -7.80 -10.78
C ILE A 4 -7.00 -8.97 -9.85
N ALA A 5 -6.79 -8.77 -8.54
CA ALA A 5 -7.19 -9.66 -7.48
C ALA A 5 -8.13 -8.94 -6.52
N ILE A 6 -9.27 -9.55 -6.22
CA ILE A 6 -10.25 -9.06 -5.24
C ILE A 6 -10.36 -10.12 -4.15
N PHE A 7 -10.16 -9.74 -2.90
CA PHE A 7 -10.23 -10.67 -1.78
C PHE A 7 -10.87 -10.05 -0.55
N LEU A 8 -11.51 -10.91 0.24
CA LEU A 8 -11.92 -10.62 1.61
C LEU A 8 -10.92 -11.24 2.56
N ARG A 9 -10.35 -10.45 3.47
CA ARG A 9 -9.64 -10.98 4.62
C ARG A 9 -10.64 -11.69 5.54
N ASN A 10 -10.60 -13.01 5.54
CA ASN A 10 -11.47 -13.89 6.32
C ASN A 10 -10.73 -14.62 7.44
N THR A 11 -9.40 -14.45 7.56
CA THR A 11 -8.57 -15.06 8.61
C THR A 11 -7.54 -14.07 9.16
N GLY A 12 -7.13 -14.31 10.42
CA GLY A 12 -6.12 -13.50 11.10
C GLY A 12 -4.69 -13.84 10.70
N SER A 13 -4.42 -15.10 10.34
CA SER A 13 -3.09 -15.65 10.05
C SER A 13 -2.54 -15.27 8.67
N THR A 14 -3.41 -14.86 7.75
CA THR A 14 -3.02 -14.44 6.39
C THR A 14 -3.50 -13.03 6.15
N ASN A 15 -2.57 -12.09 5.98
CA ASN A 15 -2.89 -10.72 5.63
C ASN A 15 -2.36 -10.38 4.23
N LYS A 16 -3.18 -10.65 3.22
CA LYS A 16 -2.88 -10.41 1.81
C LYS A 16 -2.54 -8.94 1.55
N PHE A 17 -3.30 -7.99 2.11
CA PHE A 17 -3.01 -6.55 2.02
C PHE A 17 -1.61 -6.18 2.55
N ARG A 18 -1.30 -6.58 3.79
CA ARG A 18 0.01 -6.35 4.40
C ARG A 18 1.13 -6.93 3.55
N ARG A 19 0.99 -8.18 3.12
CA ARG A 19 2.00 -8.89 2.34
C ARG A 19 2.24 -8.22 0.99
N THR A 20 1.19 -7.77 0.30
CA THR A 20 1.34 -7.03 -0.95
C THR A 20 2.05 -5.69 -0.70
N VAL A 21 1.64 -4.90 0.30
CA VAL A 21 2.29 -3.61 0.60
C VAL A 21 3.76 -3.79 0.94
N LEU A 22 4.09 -4.68 1.88
CA LEU A 22 5.48 -4.89 2.31
C LEU A 22 6.33 -5.56 1.23
N GLY A 23 5.79 -6.57 0.54
CA GLY A 23 6.49 -7.24 -0.55
C GLY A 23 6.84 -6.26 -1.67
N THR A 24 5.89 -5.42 -2.08
CA THR A 24 6.12 -4.41 -3.12
C THR A 24 7.15 -3.38 -2.69
N LEU A 25 7.07 -2.88 -1.45
CA LEU A 25 8.05 -1.93 -0.90
C LEU A 25 9.44 -2.53 -0.67
N ARG A 26 9.56 -3.86 -0.63
CA ARG A 26 10.86 -4.55 -0.51
C ARG A 26 11.48 -4.89 -1.88
N SER A 27 10.74 -4.72 -2.98
CA SER A 27 11.29 -4.91 -4.34
C SER A 27 12.19 -3.74 -4.74
N ASP A 28 13.45 -4.02 -5.09
CA ASP A 28 14.42 -3.02 -5.55
C ASP A 28 13.99 -2.28 -6.82
N MET A 29 13.02 -2.81 -7.56
CA MET A 29 12.45 -2.15 -8.75
C MET A 29 11.57 -0.94 -8.42
N VAL A 30 10.92 -0.94 -7.24
CA VAL A 30 10.03 0.15 -6.83
C VAL A 30 10.86 1.30 -6.30
N ASP A 31 10.70 2.48 -6.91
CA ASP A 31 11.44 3.70 -6.57
C ASP A 31 10.59 4.77 -5.87
N GLU A 32 9.28 4.75 -6.07
CA GLU A 32 8.35 5.66 -5.42
C GLU A 32 7.07 4.92 -5.01
N ALA A 33 6.56 5.22 -3.82
CA ALA A 33 5.30 4.69 -3.35
C ALA A 33 4.48 5.72 -2.56
N LEU A 34 3.16 5.62 -2.65
CA LEU A 34 2.18 6.37 -1.88
C LEU A 34 1.37 5.40 -1.02
N LEU A 35 1.42 5.56 0.30
CA LEU A 35 0.63 4.80 1.26
C LEU A 35 -0.37 5.73 1.97
N CYS A 36 -1.64 5.64 1.57
CA CYS A 36 -2.72 6.41 2.13
C CYS A 36 -3.53 5.60 3.14
N SER A 37 -3.76 6.13 4.34
CA SER A 37 -4.64 5.52 5.33
C SER A 37 -5.36 6.55 6.19
N GLY A 38 -6.61 6.26 6.56
CA GLY A 38 -7.33 7.14 7.50
C GLY A 38 -6.79 7.05 8.92
N PHE A 39 -6.29 5.86 9.28
CA PHE A 39 -5.83 5.53 10.62
C PHE A 39 -4.47 4.83 10.54
N PHE A 40 -3.52 5.34 11.30
CA PHE A 40 -2.21 4.73 11.53
C PHE A 40 -2.13 4.39 13.01
N GLN A 41 -1.95 3.10 13.33
CA GLN A 41 -1.79 2.68 14.71
C GLN A 41 -0.32 2.47 15.05
N ASP A 42 0.17 3.32 15.93
CA ASP A 42 1.50 3.21 16.50
C ASP A 42 1.47 3.73 17.94
N ASP A 43 1.33 2.79 18.86
CA ASP A 43 1.19 3.03 20.29
C ASP A 43 1.82 1.87 21.09
N ALA A 44 1.75 1.94 22.42
CA ALA A 44 2.32 0.92 23.29
C ALA A 44 1.71 -0.50 23.11
N LYS A 45 0.55 -0.63 22.45
CA LYS A 45 -0.11 -1.92 22.22
C LYS A 45 0.30 -2.54 20.88
N TYR A 46 0.60 -1.71 19.88
CA TYR A 46 1.00 -2.17 18.56
C TYR A 46 1.73 -1.07 17.80
N SER A 47 2.84 -1.45 17.17
CA SER A 47 3.56 -0.57 16.24
C SER A 47 3.48 -1.11 14.83
N THR A 48 2.76 -0.40 13.97
CA THR A 48 2.71 -0.77 12.55
C THR A 48 3.97 -0.29 11.82
N GLY A 49 4.59 0.81 12.25
CA GLY A 49 5.84 1.32 11.67
C GLY A 49 7.00 0.33 11.84
N ALA A 50 7.01 -0.41 12.96
CA ALA A 50 7.96 -1.50 13.17
C ALA A 50 7.85 -2.63 12.13
N ASP A 51 6.73 -2.78 11.42
CA ASP A 51 6.58 -3.79 10.38
C ASP A 51 7.26 -3.40 9.04
N PHE A 52 7.62 -2.13 8.87
CA PHE A 52 8.25 -1.58 7.67
C PHE A 52 9.78 -1.63 7.80
N ASP A 53 10.37 -2.82 7.92
CA ASP A 53 11.83 -3.06 7.93
C ASP A 53 12.44 -3.11 6.52
N LEU A 54 12.06 -2.18 5.65
CA LEU A 54 12.30 -2.25 4.20
C LEU A 54 13.78 -2.39 3.83
N ILE A 55 14.68 -1.61 4.45
CA ILE A 55 16.11 -1.61 4.09
C ILE A 55 16.79 -2.95 4.34
N ALA A 56 16.27 -3.80 5.22
CA ALA A 56 16.85 -5.10 5.51
C ALA A 56 16.64 -6.10 4.35
N HIS A 57 15.72 -5.79 3.44
CA HIS A 57 15.34 -6.66 2.32
C HIS A 57 15.64 -6.04 0.95
N ARG A 58 16.32 -4.88 0.92
CA ARG A 58 16.64 -4.12 -0.30
C ARG A 58 18.15 -4.00 -0.48
N SER A 59 18.61 -3.93 -1.72
CA SER A 59 20.03 -3.76 -2.08
C SER A 59 20.49 -2.29 -2.09
N CYS A 60 19.89 -1.44 -1.25
CA CYS A 60 20.01 0.03 -1.30
C CYS A 60 19.55 0.62 -2.65
N ALA A 61 18.58 0.02 -3.34
CA ALA A 61 17.91 0.71 -4.44
C ALA A 61 17.08 1.89 -3.90
N PRO A 62 17.13 3.08 -4.53
CA PRO A 62 16.39 4.26 -4.07
C PRO A 62 14.90 3.96 -3.87
N LEU A 63 14.34 4.42 -2.75
CA LEU A 63 12.92 4.35 -2.45
C LEU A 63 12.44 5.64 -1.77
N LYS A 64 11.46 6.29 -2.38
CA LYS A 64 10.71 7.39 -1.79
C LYS A 64 9.32 6.91 -1.37
N LEU A 65 9.07 6.83 -0.07
CA LEU A 65 7.76 6.49 0.50
C LEU A 65 7.03 7.75 0.97
N THR A 66 5.96 8.12 0.29
CA THR A 66 5.03 9.14 0.77
C THR A 66 3.93 8.47 1.58
N THR A 67 3.78 8.83 2.85
CA THR A 67 2.63 8.44 3.67
C THR A 67 1.63 9.58 3.67
N LEU A 68 0.34 9.26 3.56
CA LEU A 68 -0.72 10.26 3.61
C LEU A 68 -1.87 9.79 4.49
N GLY A 69 -2.28 10.67 5.39
CA GLY A 69 -3.62 10.58 5.97
C GLY A 69 -3.69 10.88 7.44
N LEU A 70 -4.86 11.40 7.82
CA LEU A 70 -5.21 11.77 9.18
C LEU A 70 -6.71 11.98 9.20
N TYR A 71 -7.47 10.99 9.69
CA TYR A 71 -8.93 11.11 9.75
C TYR A 71 -9.38 12.16 10.77
N SER A 72 -8.76 12.19 11.95
CA SER A 72 -9.07 13.16 13.00
C SER A 72 -7.84 13.49 13.85
N TYR A 73 -7.90 14.58 14.62
CA TYR A 73 -6.78 15.05 15.44
C TYR A 73 -6.30 14.02 16.47
N SER A 74 -7.20 13.17 16.98
CA SER A 74 -6.86 12.12 17.96
C SER A 74 -5.85 11.09 17.43
N TRP A 75 -5.75 10.95 16.10
CA TRP A 75 -4.79 10.04 15.45
C TRP A 75 -3.45 10.69 15.11
N LYS A 76 -3.29 11.99 15.37
CA LYS A 76 -2.08 12.75 14.97
C LYS A 76 -0.81 12.20 15.63
N ALA A 77 -0.89 11.87 16.90
CA ALA A 77 0.25 11.33 17.66
C ALA A 77 0.70 9.98 17.09
N GLN A 78 -0.26 9.07 16.86
CA GLN A 78 0.04 7.74 16.32
C GLN A 78 0.56 7.80 14.89
N TYR A 79 0.00 8.68 14.05
CA TYR A 79 0.54 8.88 12.70
C TYR A 79 1.96 9.45 12.70
N SER A 80 2.25 10.38 13.62
CA SER A 80 3.62 10.91 13.77
C SER A 80 4.58 9.84 14.28
N SER A 81 4.15 9.00 15.23
CA SER A 81 4.97 7.91 15.76
C SER A 81 5.23 6.83 14.69
N PHE A 82 4.22 6.45 13.91
CA PHE A 82 4.37 5.58 12.74
C PHE A 82 5.41 6.11 11.75
N PHE A 83 5.31 7.38 11.39
CA PHE A 83 6.22 8.00 10.44
C PHE A 83 7.66 8.05 10.96
N SER A 84 7.85 8.46 12.23
CA SER A 84 9.18 8.47 12.86
C SER A 84 9.81 7.09 12.87
N GLN A 85 9.05 6.04 13.19
CA GLN A 85 9.58 4.67 13.18
C GLN A 85 9.99 4.20 11.78
N ILE A 86 9.21 4.53 10.75
CA ILE A 86 9.61 4.23 9.37
C ILE A 86 10.92 4.93 9.02
N GLN A 87 11.07 6.21 9.38
CA GLN A 87 12.30 6.95 9.10
C GLN A 87 13.50 6.37 9.84
N GLU A 88 13.36 6.09 11.14
CA GLU A 88 14.44 5.57 11.98
C GLU A 88 14.86 4.16 11.54
N LYS A 89 13.90 3.26 11.32
CA LYS A 89 14.17 1.87 10.96
C LYS A 89 14.78 1.71 9.56
N ASN A 90 14.55 2.67 8.68
CA ASN A 90 15.02 2.66 7.30
C ASN A 90 16.04 3.77 7.01
N ALA A 91 16.70 4.30 8.04
CA ALA A 91 17.65 5.39 7.89
C ALA A 91 18.87 4.98 7.04
N CYS A 92 18.84 5.31 5.75
CA CYS A 92 19.97 5.16 4.83
C CYS A 92 19.88 6.18 3.70
N ALA A 93 20.97 6.36 2.93
CA ALA A 93 20.99 7.31 1.81
C ALA A 93 20.01 6.96 0.68
N CYS A 94 19.58 5.69 0.61
CA CYS A 94 18.72 5.17 -0.44
C CYS A 94 17.23 5.22 -0.06
N PHE A 95 16.87 5.72 1.13
CA PHE A 95 15.49 5.79 1.59
C PHE A 95 15.10 7.22 1.94
N THR A 96 13.91 7.63 1.51
CA THR A 96 13.30 8.90 1.91
C THR A 96 11.84 8.67 2.22
N ALA A 97 11.38 9.17 3.37
CA ALA A 97 9.96 9.19 3.71
C ALA A 97 9.43 10.61 3.72
N VAL A 98 8.19 10.80 3.24
CA VAL A 98 7.48 12.10 3.22
C VAL A 98 6.13 11.95 3.92
N LYS A 99 5.85 12.80 4.91
CA LYS A 99 4.61 12.75 5.68
C LYS A 99 3.63 13.81 5.18
N LYS A 100 2.46 13.38 4.69
CA LYS A 100 1.40 14.25 4.16
C LYS A 100 0.07 14.05 4.88
N ARG A 101 -0.80 15.06 4.77
CA ARG A 101 -2.23 15.03 5.19
C ARG A 101 -3.06 15.93 4.27
N ILE A 102 -4.39 15.86 4.39
CA ILE A 102 -5.27 16.88 3.81
C ILE A 102 -5.57 18.00 4.83
N PRO A 103 -5.81 19.26 4.40
CA PRO A 103 -6.00 20.40 5.30
C PRO A 103 -7.08 20.23 6.36
N SER A 104 -8.26 19.73 5.97
CA SER A 104 -9.44 19.61 6.83
C SER A 104 -9.40 18.42 7.80
N MET A 105 -8.38 17.57 7.73
CA MET A 105 -8.49 16.17 8.19
C MET A 105 -9.68 15.48 7.49
N GLY A 106 -10.09 14.31 7.96
CA GLY A 106 -11.18 13.53 7.34
C GLY A 106 -10.75 12.66 6.18
N TRP A 107 -9.43 12.45 5.99
CA TRP A 107 -8.97 11.46 5.03
C TRP A 107 -9.43 10.08 5.49
N HIS A 108 -10.28 9.43 4.69
CA HIS A 108 -10.84 8.10 5.01
C HIS A 108 -10.56 7.06 3.93
N ALA A 109 -10.04 7.44 2.76
CA ALA A 109 -9.66 6.48 1.73
C ALA A 109 -8.42 5.66 2.17
N LYS A 110 -8.29 4.45 1.64
CA LYS A 110 -7.11 3.61 1.82
C LYS A 110 -6.64 3.19 0.44
N VAL A 111 -5.45 3.68 0.10
CA VAL A 111 -4.89 3.58 -1.24
C VAL A 111 -3.41 3.29 -1.09
N PHE A 112 -2.91 2.30 -1.80
CA PHE A 112 -1.47 2.09 -1.97
C PHE A 112 -1.15 2.15 -3.45
N LEU A 113 -0.13 2.92 -3.84
CA LEU A 113 0.38 2.97 -5.20
C LEU A 113 1.89 2.82 -5.14
N ALA A 114 2.46 1.98 -6.01
CA ALA A 114 3.89 1.82 -6.17
C ALA A 114 4.27 2.02 -7.63
N LYS A 115 5.40 2.68 -7.86
CA LYS A 115 5.91 3.03 -9.18
C LYS A 115 7.34 2.55 -9.37
N ALA A 116 7.68 2.32 -10.63
CA ALA A 116 9.04 2.12 -11.12
C ALA A 116 9.25 3.04 -12.32
N ALA A 117 10.30 3.85 -12.30
CA ALA A 117 10.60 4.85 -13.33
C ALA A 117 9.40 5.76 -13.66
N GLY A 118 8.63 6.13 -12.63
CA GLY A 118 7.45 6.98 -12.76
C GLY A 118 6.18 6.28 -13.30
N GLN A 119 6.22 4.98 -13.57
CA GLN A 119 5.06 4.21 -14.03
C GLN A 119 4.46 3.36 -12.91
N PRO A 120 3.13 3.37 -12.69
CA PRO A 120 2.49 2.50 -11.69
C PRO A 120 2.67 1.03 -12.02
N VAL A 121 3.17 0.26 -11.05
CA VAL A 121 3.39 -1.19 -11.18
C VAL A 121 2.48 -2.00 -10.25
N VAL A 122 2.06 -1.42 -9.12
CA VAL A 122 1.08 -2.00 -8.20
C VAL A 122 0.15 -0.90 -7.68
N GLY A 123 -1.15 -1.19 -7.61
CA GLY A 123 -2.15 -0.38 -6.94
C GLY A 123 -3.03 -1.21 -6.03
N ILE A 124 -3.40 -0.66 -4.88
CA ILE A 124 -4.39 -1.26 -3.97
C ILE A 124 -5.40 -0.19 -3.58
N ILE A 125 -6.68 -0.53 -3.67
CA ILE A 125 -7.78 0.30 -3.20
C ILE A 125 -8.72 -0.59 -2.39
N GLY A 126 -9.08 -0.15 -1.20
CA GLY A 126 -9.97 -0.94 -0.36
C GLY A 126 -10.27 -0.34 1.00
N SER A 127 -10.44 -1.23 1.97
CA SER A 127 -10.93 -0.91 3.31
C SER A 127 -9.84 -0.97 4.38
N SER A 128 -8.75 -1.70 4.13
CA SER A 128 -7.69 -1.94 5.10
C SER A 128 -6.93 -0.66 5.49
N ASN A 129 -6.98 -0.32 6.78
CA ASN A 129 -6.12 0.72 7.34
C ASN A 129 -4.74 0.18 7.76
N VAL A 130 -3.79 1.08 8.05
CA VAL A 130 -2.48 0.75 8.62
C VAL A 130 -2.60 0.68 10.15
N THR A 131 -3.42 -0.25 10.64
CA THR A 131 -3.70 -0.46 12.07
C THR A 131 -3.54 -1.91 12.47
N ARG A 132 -3.43 -2.22 13.77
CA ARG A 132 -3.24 -3.61 14.24
C ARG A 132 -4.25 -4.59 13.65
N ARG A 133 -5.54 -4.22 13.63
CA ARG A 133 -6.62 -5.14 13.22
C ARG A 133 -6.68 -5.36 11.71
N ALA A 134 -6.33 -4.34 10.92
CA ALA A 134 -6.37 -4.43 9.46
C ALA A 134 -5.03 -4.86 8.85
N PHE A 135 -3.90 -4.45 9.44
CA PHE A 135 -2.54 -4.66 8.92
C PHE A 135 -1.72 -5.72 9.67
N GLY A 136 -2.03 -6.01 10.94
CA GLY A 136 -1.33 -7.04 11.72
C GLY A 136 -1.76 -8.47 11.37
N GLU A 137 -1.04 -9.47 11.88
CA GLU A 137 -1.31 -10.92 11.70
C GLU A 137 -1.69 -11.59 13.04
N LEU A 138 -2.64 -11.01 13.79
CA LEU A 138 -3.05 -11.47 15.12
C LEU A 138 -4.52 -11.96 15.14
N LYS A 139 -4.89 -12.67 16.22
CA LYS A 139 -6.20 -13.35 16.40
C LYS A 139 -7.43 -12.41 16.44
N ASP A 140 -7.23 -11.10 16.58
CA ASP A 140 -8.29 -10.08 16.59
C ASP A 140 -8.20 -9.17 15.36
N PHE A 141 -8.56 -9.70 14.19
CA PHE A 141 -8.48 -8.99 12.91
C PHE A 141 -9.85 -8.42 12.48
N ASN A 142 -9.81 -7.45 11.57
CA ASN A 142 -11.00 -6.97 10.87
C ASN A 142 -11.22 -7.74 9.57
N TYR A 143 -12.49 -7.96 9.21
CA TYR A 143 -12.83 -8.32 7.84
C TYR A 143 -12.66 -7.09 6.96
N GLU A 144 -11.69 -7.15 6.05
CA GLU A 144 -11.35 -6.06 5.12
C GLU A 144 -11.40 -6.63 3.71
N CYS A 145 -11.97 -5.88 2.77
CA CYS A 145 -11.96 -6.19 1.35
C CYS A 145 -11.06 -5.19 0.63
N ASP A 146 -10.16 -5.72 -0.19
CA ASP A 146 -9.22 -4.91 -0.97
C ASP A 146 -9.13 -5.44 -2.40
N VAL A 147 -8.91 -4.51 -3.32
CA VAL A 147 -8.63 -4.80 -4.74
C VAL A 147 -7.18 -4.46 -5.01
N VAL A 148 -6.43 -5.43 -5.51
CA VAL A 148 -5.04 -5.27 -5.95
C VAL A 148 -5.00 -5.32 -7.47
N VAL A 149 -4.29 -4.38 -8.08
CA VAL A 149 -4.01 -4.36 -9.52
C VAL A 149 -2.50 -4.28 -9.73
N TRP A 150 -1.96 -5.04 -10.66
CA TRP A 150 -0.53 -5.01 -10.98
C TRP A 150 -0.28 -5.41 -12.45
N ASP A 151 0.91 -5.09 -12.97
CA ASP A 151 1.34 -5.59 -14.28
C ASP A 151 2.07 -6.93 -14.14
N GLU A 152 1.45 -8.02 -14.59
CA GLU A 152 2.03 -9.36 -14.53
C GLU A 152 3.23 -9.55 -15.48
N ASN A 153 3.43 -8.61 -16.43
CA ASN A 153 4.60 -8.66 -17.31
C ASN A 153 5.89 -8.23 -16.61
N ILE A 154 5.81 -7.76 -15.36
CA ILE A 154 6.95 -7.35 -14.56
C ILE A 154 7.27 -8.50 -13.58
N PRO A 155 8.26 -9.37 -13.87
CA PRO A 155 8.42 -10.64 -13.15
C PRO A 155 8.62 -10.49 -11.65
N ASP A 156 9.38 -9.48 -11.22
CA ASP A 156 9.64 -9.22 -9.79
C ASP A 156 8.35 -8.82 -9.06
N ILE A 157 7.51 -8.00 -9.71
CA ILE A 157 6.24 -7.56 -9.15
C ILE A 157 5.23 -8.70 -9.16
N ASP A 158 5.14 -9.46 -10.25
CA ASP A 158 4.24 -10.60 -10.35
C ASP A 158 4.58 -11.66 -9.28
N THR A 159 5.87 -11.95 -9.08
CA THR A 159 6.35 -12.85 -8.02
C THR A 159 5.93 -12.35 -6.63
N VAL A 160 6.15 -11.07 -6.35
CA VAL A 160 5.77 -10.45 -5.07
C VAL A 160 4.26 -10.52 -4.81
N VAL A 161 3.45 -10.19 -5.81
CA VAL A 161 1.99 -10.16 -5.66
C VAL A 161 1.42 -11.57 -5.57
N ASN A 162 1.89 -12.51 -6.40
CA ASN A 162 1.46 -13.91 -6.32
C ASN A 162 1.86 -14.54 -4.98
N ALA A 163 3.05 -14.24 -4.43
CA ALA A 163 3.42 -14.70 -3.09
C ALA A 163 2.52 -14.13 -1.98
N ALA A 164 1.97 -12.92 -2.17
CA ALA A 164 1.08 -12.28 -1.21
C ALA A 164 -0.37 -12.77 -1.30
N ILE A 165 -0.89 -12.96 -2.52
CA ILE A 165 -2.30 -13.30 -2.79
C ILE A 165 -2.52 -14.82 -2.89
N GLY A 166 -1.52 -15.53 -3.43
CA GLY A 166 -1.54 -16.94 -3.81
C GLY A 166 -1.91 -17.16 -5.29
N ASP A 167 -1.51 -18.31 -5.85
CA ASP A 167 -1.68 -18.64 -7.27
C ASP A 167 -3.09 -19.11 -7.63
N LEU A 168 -3.47 -19.02 -8.91
CA LEU A 168 -4.80 -19.41 -9.43
C LEU A 168 -5.25 -20.83 -9.03
N GLY A 169 -4.29 -21.73 -8.78
CA GLY A 169 -4.56 -23.13 -8.41
C GLY A 169 -4.80 -23.37 -6.92
N ASP A 170 -4.42 -22.42 -6.05
CA ASP A 170 -4.29 -22.66 -4.61
C ASP A 170 -5.24 -21.83 -3.73
N VAL A 171 -5.99 -20.88 -4.32
CA VAL A 171 -6.76 -19.92 -3.53
C VAL A 171 -8.22 -19.84 -3.95
N SER A 172 -9.09 -20.54 -3.23
CA SER A 172 -10.54 -20.52 -3.46
C SER A 172 -11.24 -19.22 -2.99
N ASP A 173 -10.53 -18.32 -2.31
CA ASP A 173 -11.09 -17.11 -1.68
C ASP A 173 -10.72 -15.79 -2.37
N VAL A 174 -10.14 -15.87 -3.57
CA VAL A 174 -9.73 -14.70 -4.37
C VAL A 174 -10.43 -14.74 -5.73
N ILE A 175 -10.99 -13.60 -6.14
CA ILE A 175 -11.50 -13.41 -7.49
C ILE A 175 -10.37 -12.80 -8.33
N PHE A 176 -9.97 -13.52 -9.38
CA PHE A 176 -9.01 -13.02 -10.35
C PHE A 176 -9.69 -12.61 -11.66
N THR A 177 -9.22 -11.50 -12.24
CA THR A 177 -9.59 -11.08 -13.59
C THR A 177 -8.47 -10.22 -14.17
N TYR A 178 -8.65 -9.77 -15.41
CA TYR A 178 -7.76 -8.84 -16.10
C TYR A 178 -8.44 -7.50 -16.29
N TYR A 179 -7.65 -6.42 -16.22
CA TYR A 179 -8.14 -5.11 -16.61
C TYR A 179 -8.21 -5.05 -18.14
N ASP A 180 -9.39 -4.73 -18.67
CA ASP A 180 -9.58 -4.50 -20.10
C ASP A 180 -9.42 -3.02 -20.43
N ASP A 181 -8.23 -2.63 -20.89
CA ASP A 181 -7.94 -1.25 -21.31
C ASP A 181 -8.85 -0.77 -22.47
N ASN A 182 -9.52 -1.67 -23.19
CA ASN A 182 -10.42 -1.34 -24.30
C ASN A 182 -11.90 -1.33 -23.90
N HIS A 183 -12.23 -1.62 -22.64
CA HIS A 183 -13.63 -1.63 -22.19
C HIS A 183 -14.23 -0.23 -22.33
N ILE A 184 -15.46 -0.13 -22.87
CA ILE A 184 -16.13 1.15 -23.19
C ILE A 184 -16.28 2.12 -22.01
N ALA A 185 -16.26 1.62 -20.77
CA ALA A 185 -16.34 2.43 -19.56
C ALA A 185 -14.98 3.04 -19.14
N ASN A 186 -13.88 2.52 -19.66
CA ASN A 186 -12.53 2.96 -19.32
C ASN A 186 -12.13 4.13 -20.22
N LYS A 187 -12.17 5.35 -19.65
CA LYS A 187 -11.85 6.58 -20.38
C LYS A 187 -10.36 6.77 -20.68
N GLN A 188 -9.50 6.00 -20.01
CA GLN A 188 -8.06 6.04 -20.16
C GLN A 188 -7.46 4.68 -19.74
N PRO A 189 -6.26 4.32 -20.21
CA PRO A 189 -5.55 3.13 -19.76
C PRO A 189 -5.34 3.11 -18.24
N LEU A 190 -5.26 1.91 -17.65
CA LEU A 190 -5.13 1.74 -16.19
C LEU A 190 -4.00 2.58 -15.59
N GLN A 191 -2.81 2.52 -16.20
CA GLN A 191 -1.63 3.25 -15.72
C GLN A 191 -1.88 4.76 -15.65
N ASN A 192 -2.49 5.35 -16.68
CA ASN A 192 -2.87 6.76 -16.69
C ASN A 192 -3.93 7.09 -15.64
N ARG A 193 -4.88 6.17 -15.39
CA ARG A 193 -5.88 6.35 -14.33
C ARG A 193 -5.23 6.35 -12.94
N LEU A 194 -4.26 5.47 -12.68
CA LEU A 194 -3.55 5.38 -11.40
C LEU A 194 -2.67 6.62 -11.18
N LEU A 195 -1.99 7.12 -12.22
CA LEU A 195 -1.27 8.41 -12.17
C LEU A 195 -2.22 9.58 -11.89
N SER A 196 -3.39 9.60 -12.54
CA SER A 196 -4.41 10.62 -12.30
C SER A 196 -4.94 10.56 -10.86
N LEU A 197 -5.13 9.34 -10.32
CA LEU A 197 -5.56 9.14 -8.93
C LEU A 197 -4.51 9.68 -7.96
N GLU A 198 -3.24 9.36 -8.17
CA GLU A 198 -2.15 9.92 -7.37
C GLU A 198 -2.16 11.46 -7.42
N ALA A 199 -2.27 12.04 -8.61
CA ALA A 199 -2.32 13.49 -8.80
C ALA A 199 -3.54 14.13 -8.10
N GLU A 200 -4.72 13.51 -8.20
CA GLU A 200 -5.94 13.94 -7.49
C GLU A 200 -5.72 13.98 -5.98
N ILE A 201 -5.10 12.95 -5.41
CA ILE A 201 -4.77 12.85 -3.98
C ILE A 201 -3.76 13.92 -3.60
N MET A 202 -2.65 14.01 -4.33
CA MET A 202 -1.53 14.90 -4.01
C MET A 202 -1.86 16.37 -4.20
N SER A 203 -2.80 16.71 -5.11
CA SER A 203 -3.30 18.09 -5.28
C SER A 203 -3.97 18.65 -4.03
N LYS A 204 -4.46 17.78 -3.13
CA LYS A 204 -5.10 18.13 -1.86
C LYS A 204 -4.14 18.00 -0.68
N ALA A 205 -2.96 17.43 -0.89
CA ALA A 205 -2.04 17.11 0.17
C ALA A 205 -1.23 18.33 0.61
N ILE A 206 -1.02 18.46 1.91
CA ILE A 206 -0.11 19.41 2.54
C ILE A 206 0.83 18.65 3.48
N ASP A 207 1.91 19.31 3.91
CA ASP A 207 2.82 18.75 4.91
C ASP A 207 2.09 18.55 6.26
N ALA A 208 2.40 17.45 6.93
CA ALA A 208 1.70 16.98 8.13
C ALA A 208 2.45 17.22 9.43
#